data_AF-A0A8X8G9P2-F1
#
_entry.id   AF-A0A8X8G9P2-F1
#
_cell.length_a   1.000
_cell.length_b   1.000
_cell.length_c   1.000
_cell.angle_alpha   90.00
_cell.angle_beta   90.00
_cell.angle_gamma   90.00
#
_symmetry.space_group_name_H-M   'P 1'
#
loop_
_entity.id
_entity.type
_entity.pdbx_description
1 polymer ?
#
loop_
_entity_poly.entity_id
_entity_poly.type
_entity_poly.pdbx_seq_one_letter_code
_entity_poly.pdbx_strand_id
1 'polypeptide(L)'
;MRKIFDVYSDPGHGWVKVTRKELQSLNLEDKISTYSYQLHDSVYLEEDCDASVFIAALKKLGVTPAFREHTSSRRSRIRNYNHYRK
;
A
#
# COMPACT_ATOMS: atom_id res chain seq x y z
N MET A 1 -5.64 -1.18 -18.59
CA MET A 1 -5.74 0.20 -18.07
C MET A 1 -4.53 0.47 -17.16
N ARG A 2 -3.83 1.59 -17.31
CA ARG A 2 -2.66 1.93 -16.48
C ARG A 2 -3.10 2.81 -15.31
N LYS A 3 -2.72 2.46 -14.09
CA LYS A 3 -3.00 3.24 -12.88
C LYS A 3 -1.71 3.52 -12.13
N ILE A 4 -1.52 4.75 -11.67
CA ILE A 4 -0.31 5.17 -10.95
C ILE A 4 -0.59 5.16 -9.45
N PHE A 5 0.34 4.58 -8.69
CA PHE A 5 0.32 4.53 -7.23
C PHE A 5 1.57 5.21 -6.67
N ASP A 6 1.42 5.96 -5.59
CA ASP A 6 2.56 6.51 -4.86
C ASP A 6 3.17 5.42 -3.98
N VAL A 7 4.49 5.27 -4.06
CA VAL A 7 5.29 4.38 -3.22
C VAL A 7 6.20 5.23 -2.38
N TYR A 8 6.21 4.99 -1.08
CA TYR A 8 7.05 5.69 -0.13
C TYR A 8 8.06 4.71 0.43
N SER A 9 9.31 5.12 0.61
CA SER A 9 10.30 4.29 1.27
C SER A 9 11.22 5.11 2.16
N ASP A 10 11.69 4.46 3.23
CA ASP A 10 12.81 4.90 4.04
C ASP A 10 13.91 3.83 4.03
N PRO A 11 15.06 4.02 4.70
CA PRO A 11 16.15 3.04 4.64
C PRO A 11 15.81 1.66 5.20
N GLY A 12 14.66 1.50 5.87
CA GLY A 12 14.24 0.23 6.46
C GLY A 12 13.12 -0.48 5.69
N HIS A 13 12.10 0.23 5.22
CA HIS A 13 10.94 -0.37 4.54
C HIS A 13 10.30 0.60 3.53
N GLY A 14 9.51 0.02 2.62
CA GLY A 14 8.64 0.65 1.65
C GLY A 14 7.14 0.42 1.92
N TRP A 15 6.32 1.31 1.37
CA TRP A 15 4.87 1.22 1.42
C TRP A 15 4.21 1.69 0.12
N VAL A 16 3.23 0.94 -0.36
CA VAL A 16 2.35 1.36 -1.47
C VAL A 16 1.12 2.07 -0.89
N LYS A 17 0.91 3.32 -1.27
CA LYS A 17 -0.28 4.07 -0.86
C LYS A 17 -1.47 3.72 -1.73
N VAL A 18 -2.54 3.27 -1.08
CA VAL A 18 -3.84 2.96 -1.68
C VAL A 18 -4.95 3.59 -0.84
N THR A 19 -6.17 3.57 -1.35
CA THR A 19 -7.36 3.91 -0.57
C THR A 19 -7.99 2.67 0.04
N ARG A 20 -8.64 2.81 1.19
CA ARG A 20 -9.43 1.71 1.78
C ARG A 20 -10.45 1.19 0.78
N LYS A 21 -11.14 2.08 0.06
CA LYS A 21 -12.14 1.74 -0.97
C LYS A 21 -11.61 0.80 -2.05
N GLU A 22 -10.35 0.97 -2.47
CA GLU A 22 -9.72 0.06 -3.43
C GLU A 22 -9.53 -1.34 -2.85
N LEU A 23 -9.14 -1.44 -1.58
CA LEU A 23 -9.02 -2.74 -0.90
C LEU A 23 -10.39 -3.44 -0.80
N GLN A 24 -11.46 -2.71 -0.48
CA GLN A 24 -12.83 -3.28 -0.42
C GLN A 24 -13.26 -3.76 -1.81
N SER A 25 -13.03 -2.94 -2.84
CA SER A 25 -13.41 -3.25 -4.22
C SER A 25 -12.66 -4.47 -4.79
N LEU A 26 -11.47 -4.76 -4.26
CA LEU A 26 -10.66 -5.92 -4.61
C LEU A 26 -10.88 -7.12 -3.67
N ASN A 27 -11.77 -7.00 -2.68
CA ASN A 27 -11.97 -7.99 -1.61
C ASN A 27 -10.66 -8.37 -0.90
N LEU A 28 -9.87 -7.36 -0.54
CA LEU A 28 -8.57 -7.50 0.10
C LEU A 28 -8.55 -7.02 1.56
N GLU A 29 -9.63 -6.42 2.09
CA GLU A 29 -9.65 -5.86 3.45
C GLU A 29 -9.20 -6.86 4.53
N ASP A 30 -9.65 -8.12 4.43
CA ASP A 30 -9.26 -9.18 5.36
C ASP A 30 -7.90 -9.83 5.06
N LYS A 31 -7.24 -9.43 3.98
CA LYS A 31 -5.94 -9.97 3.54
C LYS A 31 -4.77 -9.07 3.86
N ILE A 32 -5.04 -7.81 4.22
CA ILE A 32 -3.99 -6.85 4.59
C ILE A 32 -3.66 -7.04 6.06
N SER A 33 -2.37 -7.23 6.32
CA SER A 33 -1.85 -7.45 7.67
C SER A 33 -1.84 -6.16 8.51
N THR A 34 -1.63 -6.32 9.81
CA THR A 34 -1.39 -5.19 10.71
C THR A 34 -0.01 -4.56 10.53
N TYR A 35 0.90 -5.12 9.71
CA TYR A 35 2.19 -4.47 9.41
C TYR A 35 2.02 -3.24 8.50
N SER A 36 0.92 -3.21 7.74
CA SER A 36 0.47 -2.02 7.02
C SER A 36 -0.05 -0.94 7.98
N TYR A 37 -0.04 0.31 7.50
CA TYR A 37 -0.48 1.47 8.27
C TYR A 37 -1.69 2.17 7.62
N GLN A 38 -2.43 2.97 8.38
CA GLN A 38 -3.58 3.72 7.89
C GLN A 38 -3.61 5.15 8.40
N LEU A 39 -4.07 6.06 7.55
CA LEU A 39 -4.31 7.46 7.90
C LEU A 39 -5.51 7.98 7.10
N HIS A 40 -6.58 8.35 7.81
CA HIS A 40 -7.88 8.68 7.20
C HIS A 40 -8.33 7.56 6.24
N ASP A 41 -8.60 7.91 4.97
CA ASP A 41 -9.01 6.94 3.93
C ASP A 41 -7.84 6.24 3.24
N SER A 42 -6.59 6.61 3.55
CA SER A 42 -5.40 6.02 2.95
C SER A 42 -4.89 4.84 3.76
N VAL A 43 -4.45 3.80 3.05
CA VAL A 43 -3.73 2.64 3.60
C VAL A 43 -2.37 2.57 2.93
N TYR A 44 -1.35 2.32 3.73
CA TYR A 44 0.06 2.23 3.33
C TYR A 44 0.46 0.76 3.48
N LEU A 45 0.39 0.05 2.35
CA LEU A 45 0.64 -1.38 2.28
C LEU A 45 2.12 -1.65 2.42
N GLU A 46 2.51 -2.39 3.46
CA GLU A 46 3.89 -2.79 3.71
C GLU A 46 4.42 -3.67 2.55
N GLU A 47 5.66 -3.43 2.14
CA GLU A 47 6.23 -4.00 0.91
C GLU A 47 6.50 -5.51 0.96
N ASP A 48 6.91 -6.02 2.12
CA ASP A 48 7.30 -7.42 2.31
C ASP A 48 6.08 -8.36 2.28
N CYS A 49 4.93 -7.93 2.80
CA CYS A 49 3.75 -8.80 2.90
C CYS A 49 2.52 -8.35 2.10
N ASP A 50 2.17 -7.06 2.11
CA ASP A 50 0.84 -6.61 1.69
C ASP A 50 0.82 -6.01 0.28
N ALA A 51 1.90 -5.35 -0.14
CA ALA A 51 2.00 -4.73 -1.47
C ALA A 51 1.87 -5.77 -2.59
N SER A 52 2.51 -6.93 -2.44
CA SER A 52 2.47 -8.01 -3.42
C SER A 52 1.06 -8.58 -3.62
N VAL A 53 0.27 -8.69 -2.54
CA VAL A 53 -1.14 -9.13 -2.56
C VAL A 53 -1.99 -8.17 -3.39
N PHE A 54 -1.81 -6.87 -3.18
CA PHE A 54 -2.51 -5.83 -3.93
C PHE A 54 -2.15 -5.83 -5.42
N ILE A 55 -0.85 -5.89 -5.74
CA ILE A 55 -0.36 -5.92 -7.13
C ILE A 55 -0.89 -7.15 -7.87
N ALA A 56 -0.90 -8.31 -7.22
CA ALA A 56 -1.44 -9.54 -7.79
C ALA A 56 -2.95 -9.42 -8.10
N ALA A 57 -3.72 -8.77 -7.22
CA ALA A 57 -5.15 -8.53 -7.45
C ALA A 57 -5.39 -7.59 -8.65
N LEU A 58 -4.61 -6.51 -8.78
CA LEU A 58 -4.69 -5.60 -9.93
C LEU A 58 -4.37 -6.32 -11.25
N LYS A 59 -3.33 -7.16 -11.25
CA LYS A 59 -2.93 -7.94 -12.43
C LYS A 59 -4.05 -8.88 -12.90
N LYS A 60 -4.79 -9.49 -11.98
CA LYS A 60 -5.96 -10.34 -12.30
C LYS A 60 -7.09 -9.56 -12.99
N LEU A 61 -7.18 -8.25 -12.76
CA LEU A 61 -8.14 -7.36 -13.42
C LEU A 61 -7.61 -6.74 -14.73
N GLY A 62 -6.42 -7.13 -15.20
CA GLY A 62 -5.80 -6.51 -16.38
C GLY A 62 -5.40 -5.03 -16.16
N VAL A 63 -5.22 -4.64 -14.89
CA VAL A 63 -4.69 -3.33 -14.52
C VAL A 63 -3.18 -3.44 -14.38
N THR A 64 -2.46 -2.60 -15.11
CA THR A 64 -1.00 -2.50 -14.99
C THR A 64 -0.68 -1.38 -14.01
N PRO A 65 -0.24 -1.68 -12.78
CA PRO A 65 0.20 -0.64 -11.87
C PRO A 65 1.50 -0.01 -12.37
N ALA A 66 1.58 1.31 -12.26
CA ALA A 66 2.81 2.07 -12.37
C ALA A 66 3.08 2.74 -11.02
N PHE A 67 4.35 2.89 -10.66
CA PHE A 67 4.74 3.40 -9.36
C PHE A 67 5.42 4.76 -9.50
N ARG A 68 5.06 5.68 -8.61
CA ARG A 68 5.75 6.95 -8.40
C ARG A 68 6.47 6.87 -7.06
N GLU A 69 7.80 6.82 -7.12
CA GLU A 69 8.62 6.59 -5.93
C GLU A 69 8.93 7.88 -5.18
N HIS A 70 8.83 7.81 -3.85
CA HIS A 70 9.16 8.85 -2.90
C HIS A 70 10.09 8.27 -1.84
N THR A 71 11.39 8.34 -2.08
CA THR A 71 12.41 7.80 -1.18
C THR A 71 12.94 8.88 -0.24
N SER A 72 13.09 8.56 1.04
CA SER A 72 13.74 9.41 2.02
C SER A 72 14.92 8.70 2.67
N SER A 73 16.00 9.41 2.98
CA SER A 73 17.09 8.91 3.83
C SER A 73 16.74 8.97 5.33
N ARG A 74 15.60 9.56 5.68
CA ARG A 74 15.10 9.67 7.06
C ARG A 74 13.97 8.70 7.29
N ARG A 75 13.76 8.33 8.56
CA ARG A 75 12.63 7.51 8.99
C ARG A 75 11.31 8.12 8.53
N SER A 76 10.49 7.31 7.86
CA SER A 76 9.20 7.74 7.34
C SER A 76 8.20 8.04 8.46
N ARG A 77 7.37 9.07 8.27
CA ARG A 77 6.25 9.40 9.17
C ARG A 77 5.18 8.31 9.17
N ILE A 78 5.11 7.47 8.12
CA ILE A 78 4.15 6.38 7.97
C ILE A 78 4.24 5.40 9.15
N ARG A 79 5.45 5.19 9.68
CA ARG A 79 5.71 4.33 10.83
C ARG A 79 5.05 4.81 12.14
N ASN A 80 4.55 6.04 12.19
CA ASN A 80 3.86 6.61 13.35
C ASN A 80 2.34 6.64 13.18
N TYR A 81 1.82 6.17 12.04
CA TYR A 81 0.39 6.08 11.82
C TYR A 81 -0.19 4.87 12.57
N ASN A 82 -1.51 4.82 12.68
CA ASN A 82 -2.16 3.64 13.25
C ASN A 82 -1.93 2.45 12.32
N HIS A 83 -1.69 1.28 12.92
CA HIS A 83 -1.69 0.03 12.17
C HIS A 83 -3.04 -0.18 11.48
N TYR A 84 -3.00 -0.80 10.31
CA TYR A 84 -4.21 -1.15 9.58
C TYR A 84 -5.08 -2.06 10.44
N ARG A 85 -6.34 -1.69 10.55
CA ARG A 85 -7.40 -2.50 11.16
C ARG A 85 -8.60 -2.48 10.24
N LYS A 86 -9.20 -3.64 10.03
CA LYS A 86 -10.43 -3.77 9.26
C LYS A 86 -11.56 -2.98 9.91
#